data_AF-A0A0L0F4S2-F1
#
_entry.id   AF-A0A0L0F4S2-F1
#
_cell.length_a   1.000
_cell.length_b   1.000
_cell.length_c   1.000
_cell.angle_alpha   90.00
_cell.angle_beta   90.00
_cell.angle_gamma   90.00
#
_symmetry.space_group_name_H-M   'P 1'
#
loop_
_entity.id
_entity.type
_entity.pdbx_description
1 polymer ?
#
loop_
_entity_poly.entity_id
_entity_poly.type
_entity_poly.pdbx_seq_one_letter_code
_entity_poly.pdbx_strand_id
1 'polypeptide(L)'
;DIKKPLKIKWVGSGEEGLDMGGVQKEFFQSVFENIFNVGVGMFTYCEETRLFWFNANSLESSKEYEMVGLLLGLAIYNGVILDVKLPLVLYKKLMG
;
A
#
# COMPACT_ATOMS: atom_id res chain seq x y z
N ASP A 1 6.44 11.67 12.95
CA ASP A 1 7.71 10.90 12.89
C ASP A 1 7.38 9.51 12.37
N ILE A 2 7.86 9.18 11.18
CA ILE A 2 7.55 7.93 10.46
C ILE A 2 8.21 6.69 11.09
N LYS A 3 9.12 6.89 12.06
CA LYS A 3 9.77 5.80 12.81
C LYS A 3 9.02 5.43 14.09
N LYS A 4 7.85 6.00 14.36
CA LYS A 4 7.01 5.59 15.48
C LYS A 4 5.99 4.55 15.01
N PRO A 5 5.58 3.61 15.88
CA PRO A 5 4.49 2.70 15.57
C PRO A 5 3.25 3.47 15.09
N LEU A 6 2.70 3.06 13.95
CA LEU A 6 1.58 3.73 13.32
C LEU A 6 0.30 3.45 14.09
N LYS A 7 -0.30 4.46 14.73
CA LYS A 7 -1.61 4.26 15.40
C LYS A 7 -2.73 4.67 14.46
N ILE A 8 -3.65 3.75 14.18
CA ILE A 8 -4.83 4.01 13.36
C ILE A 8 -6.06 4.11 14.27
N LYS A 9 -6.96 5.04 13.93
CA LYS A 9 -8.28 5.15 14.52
C LYS A 9 -9.29 5.48 13.42
N TRP A 10 -10.28 4.61 13.23
CA TRP A 10 -11.40 4.91 12.35
C TRP A 10 -12.27 6.00 12.96
N VAL A 11 -12.54 7.05 12.19
CA VAL A 11 -13.41 8.15 12.66
C VAL A 11 -14.85 7.76 12.36
N GLY A 12 -15.68 7.70 13.39
CA GLY A 12 -17.13 7.44 13.26
C GLY A 12 -17.56 5.97 13.29
N SER A 13 -16.65 5.01 13.51
CA SER A 13 -17.02 3.59 13.68
C SER A 13 -17.62 3.26 15.06
N GLY A 14 -17.47 4.16 16.05
CA GLY A 14 -17.90 3.91 17.43
C GLY A 14 -17.04 2.88 18.17
N GLU A 15 -15.96 2.39 17.55
CA GLU A 15 -15.08 1.39 18.15
C GLU A 15 -14.17 2.04 19.21
N GLU A 16 -14.51 1.82 20.48
CA GLU A 16 -13.65 2.13 21.63
C GLU A 16 -12.71 0.95 21.92
N GLY A 17 -11.83 0.62 20.95
CA GLY A 17 -10.83 -0.42 21.08
C GLY A 17 -9.41 0.14 21.10
N LEU A 18 -8.54 -0.38 21.98
CA LEU A 18 -7.10 -0.21 21.85
C LEU A 18 -6.62 -1.10 20.70
N ASP A 19 -6.00 -0.49 19.68
CA ASP A 19 -5.44 -1.23 18.55
C ASP A 19 -4.32 -2.17 19.01
N MET A 20 -4.58 -3.47 18.94
CA MET A 20 -3.62 -4.54 19.22
C MET A 20 -2.93 -5.05 17.92
N GLY A 21 -2.94 -4.23 16.86
CA GLY A 21 -2.35 -4.53 15.54
C GLY A 21 -3.37 -4.95 14.47
N GLY A 22 -4.60 -5.27 14.87
CA GLY A 22 -5.68 -5.62 13.93
C GLY A 22 -6.09 -4.44 13.05
N VAL A 23 -6.21 -3.25 13.63
CA VAL A 23 -6.68 -2.05 12.92
C VAL A 23 -5.62 -1.57 11.93
N GLN A 24 -4.33 -1.63 12.31
CA GLN A 24 -3.22 -1.39 11.38
C GLN A 24 -3.29 -2.32 10.16
N LYS A 25 -3.52 -3.62 10.38
CA LYS A 25 -3.57 -4.60 9.29
C LYS A 25 -4.73 -4.31 8.33
N GLU A 26 -5.92 -4.07 8.86
CA GLU A 26 -7.11 -3.74 8.07
C GLU A 26 -6.93 -2.44 7.29
N PHE A 27 -6.35 -1.43 7.91
CA PHE A 27 -6.01 -0.16 7.25
C PHE A 27 -5.12 -0.38 6.03
N PHE A 28 -3.98 -1.07 6.19
CA PHE A 28 -3.09 -1.31 5.06
C PHE A 28 -3.76 -2.20 4.00
N GLN A 29 -4.49 -3.24 4.39
CA GLN A 29 -5.19 -4.10 3.43
C GLN A 29 -6.18 -3.29 2.58
N SER A 30 -7.01 -2.47 3.21
CA SER A 30 -8.00 -1.63 2.52
C SER A 30 -7.34 -0.61 1.58
N VAL A 31 -6.28 0.04 2.03
CA VAL A 31 -5.55 1.04 1.23
C VAL A 31 -4.88 0.40 0.01
N PHE A 32 -4.21 -0.75 0.19
CA PHE A 32 -3.54 -1.43 -0.92
C PHE A 32 -4.51 -2.11 -1.89
N GLU A 33 -5.67 -2.57 -1.42
CA GLU A 33 -6.75 -3.05 -2.30
C GLU A 33 -7.23 -1.93 -3.24
N ASN A 34 -7.35 -0.69 -2.72
CA ASN A 34 -7.72 0.46 -3.54
C ASN A 34 -6.60 0.86 -4.51
N ILE A 35 -5.34 0.95 -4.06
CA ILE A 35 -4.18 1.31 -4.90
C ILE A 35 -4.02 0.35 -6.08
N PHE A 36 -4.20 -0.96 -5.85
CA PHE A 36 -4.06 -1.98 -6.89
C PHE A 36 -5.37 -2.25 -7.66
N ASN A 37 -6.44 -1.50 -7.39
CA ASN A 37 -7.63 -1.55 -8.21
C ASN A 37 -7.34 -0.89 -9.58
N VAL A 38 -7.47 -1.66 -10.66
CA VAL A 38 -7.21 -1.19 -12.03
C VAL A 38 -8.10 0.01 -12.40
N GLY A 39 -9.28 0.14 -11.79
CA GLY A 39 -10.18 1.28 -11.97
C GLY A 39 -9.64 2.61 -11.42
N VAL A 40 -8.72 2.58 -10.46
CA VAL A 40 -8.00 3.78 -9.97
C VAL A 40 -6.93 4.21 -10.97
N GLY A 41 -6.41 3.29 -11.78
CA GLY A 41 -5.54 3.63 -12.91
C GLY A 41 -4.08 3.96 -12.53
N MET A 42 -3.64 3.70 -11.30
CA MET A 42 -2.22 3.79 -10.90
C MET A 42 -1.40 2.60 -11.42
N PHE A 43 -1.98 1.41 -11.36
CA PHE A 43 -1.33 0.17 -11.77
C PHE A 43 -2.17 -0.56 -12.82
N THR A 44 -1.51 -1.28 -13.70
CA THR A 44 -2.12 -2.28 -14.59
C THR A 44 -1.85 -3.67 -14.05
N TYR A 45 -2.74 -4.62 -14.36
CA TYR A 45 -2.58 -6.01 -13.99
C TYR A 45 -2.33 -6.86 -15.25
N CYS A 46 -1.30 -7.69 -15.21
CA CYS A 46 -0.96 -8.62 -16.29
C CYS A 46 -1.46 -10.02 -15.93
N GLU A 47 -2.49 -10.51 -16.62
CA GLU A 47 -3.08 -11.84 -16.36
C GLU A 47 -2.08 -13.00 -16.51
N GLU A 48 -1.17 -12.92 -17.49
CA GLU A 48 -0.20 -13.97 -17.78
C GLU A 48 0.80 -14.18 -16.63
N THR A 49 1.27 -13.08 -16.04
CA THR A 49 2.25 -13.11 -14.95
C THR A 49 1.60 -13.04 -13.57
N ARG A 50 0.33 -12.60 -13.50
CA ARG A 50 -0.42 -12.26 -12.29
C ARG A 50 0.29 -11.22 -11.43
N LEU A 51 0.91 -10.24 -12.08
CA LEU A 51 1.66 -9.16 -11.46
C LEU A 51 1.07 -7.80 -11.83
N PHE A 52 1.27 -6.83 -10.92
CA PHE A 52 0.97 -5.43 -11.14
C PHE A 52 2.18 -4.68 -11.68
N TRP A 53 1.96 -3.71 -12.57
CA TRP A 53 2.99 -2.79 -13.04
C TRP A 53 2.45 -1.36 -13.10
N PHE A 54 3.35 -0.38 -13.08
CA PHE A 54 2.97 1.03 -13.19
C PHE A 54 2.22 1.28 -14.50
N ASN A 55 1.10 2.00 -14.41
CA ASN A 55 0.37 2.42 -15.60
C ASN A 55 1.07 3.62 -16.25
N ALA A 56 1.65 3.43 -17.43
CA ALA A 56 2.32 4.50 -18.18
C ALA A 56 1.37 5.64 -18.60
N ASN A 57 0.07 5.38 -18.65
CA ASN A 57 -0.97 6.35 -18.98
C ASN A 57 -1.74 6.83 -17.74
N SER A 58 -1.19 6.64 -16.55
CA SER A 58 -1.83 7.09 -15.31
C SER A 58 -2.02 8.61 -15.32
N LEU A 59 -3.18 9.07 -14.87
CA LEU A 59 -3.48 10.50 -14.67
C LEU A 59 -3.17 10.94 -13.23
N GLU A 60 -2.84 9.99 -12.35
CA GLU A 60 -2.47 10.26 -10.96
C GLU A 60 -1.11 10.98 -10.90
N SER A 61 -0.93 11.84 -9.91
CA SER A 61 0.27 12.65 -9.81
C SER A 61 1.43 11.86 -9.20
N SER A 62 2.64 12.42 -9.29
CA SER A 62 3.83 11.83 -8.66
C SER A 62 3.70 11.73 -7.13
N LYS A 63 2.87 12.57 -6.50
CA LYS A 63 2.65 12.55 -5.05
C LYS A 63 1.91 11.30 -4.60
N GLU A 64 0.98 10.79 -5.39
CA GLU A 64 0.27 9.55 -5.07
C GLU A 64 1.23 8.36 -5.10
N TYR A 65 2.15 8.30 -6.07
CA TYR A 65 3.19 7.26 -6.08
C TYR A 65 4.18 7.40 -4.92
N GLU A 66 4.54 8.62 -4.52
CA GLU A 66 5.34 8.86 -3.32
C GLU A 66 4.61 8.34 -2.06
N MET A 67 3.29 8.60 -1.96
CA MET A 67 2.45 8.10 -0.88
C MET A 67 2.39 6.57 -0.87
N VAL A 68 2.26 5.90 -2.02
CA VAL A 68 2.33 4.44 -2.12
C VAL A 68 3.66 3.92 -1.59
N GLY A 69 4.77 4.54 -1.97
CA GLY A 69 6.11 4.19 -1.47
C GLY A 69 6.24 4.38 0.05
N LEU A 70 5.70 5.48 0.58
CA LEU A 70 5.68 5.75 2.01
C LEU A 70 4.85 4.69 2.77
N LEU A 71 3.68 4.34 2.26
CA LEU A 71 2.81 3.32 2.84
C LEU A 71 3.45 1.93 2.83
N LEU A 72 4.14 1.56 1.74
CA LEU A 72 4.94 0.33 1.66
C LEU A 72 6.02 0.31 2.74
N GLY A 73 6.78 1.41 2.88
CA GLY A 73 7.80 1.55 3.91
C GLY A 73 7.22 1.45 5.32
N LEU A 74 6.07 2.08 5.57
CA LEU A 74 5.38 2.02 6.86
C LEU A 74 4.88 0.61 7.18
N ALA A 75 4.34 -0.12 6.21
CA ALA A 75 3.92 -1.50 6.41
C ALA A 75 5.09 -2.39 6.82
N ILE A 76 6.23 -2.27 6.10
CA ILE A 76 7.48 -2.97 6.44
C ILE A 76 7.94 -2.61 7.85
N TYR A 77 7.97 -1.31 8.18
CA TYR A 77 8.43 -0.83 9.48
C TYR A 77 7.57 -1.32 10.65
N ASN A 78 6.26 -1.44 10.43
CA ASN A 78 5.31 -1.93 11.44
C ASN A 78 5.12 -3.47 11.40
N GLY A 79 5.89 -4.20 10.58
CA GLY A 79 5.81 -5.66 10.50
C GLY A 79 4.51 -6.18 9.86
N VAL A 80 3.82 -5.35 9.09
CA VAL A 80 2.59 -5.72 8.37
C VAL A 80 2.95 -6.30 7.01
N ILE A 81 2.61 -7.57 6.80
CA ILE A 81 2.79 -8.25 5.52
C ILE A 81 1.63 -7.88 4.59
N LEU A 82 1.96 -7.44 3.38
CA LEU A 82 1.02 -7.07 2.32
C LEU A 82 1.10 -8.06 1.16
N ASP A 83 -0.04 -8.42 0.56
CA ASP A 83 -0.08 -9.26 -0.65
C ASP A 83 0.14 -8.42 -1.92
N VAL A 84 1.33 -7.82 -2.04
CA VAL A 84 1.70 -6.97 -3.17
C VAL A 84 2.50 -7.77 -4.20
N LYS A 85 1.92 -7.95 -5.39
CA LYS A 85 2.46 -8.80 -6.46
C LYS A 85 3.15 -7.96 -7.53
N LEU A 86 4.37 -7.51 -7.24
CA LEU A 86 5.17 -6.69 -8.17
C LEU A 86 6.29 -7.54 -8.82
N PRO A 87 6.78 -7.17 -10.02
CA PRO A 87 7.92 -7.82 -10.65
C PRO A 87 9.22 -7.64 -9.87
N LEU A 88 10.10 -8.65 -9.94
CA LEU A 88 11.41 -8.64 -9.28
C LEU A 88 12.26 -7.41 -9.61
N VAL A 89 12.16 -6.90 -10.84
CA VAL A 89 12.91 -5.71 -11.30
C VAL A 89 12.61 -4.47 -10.46
N LEU A 90 11.40 -4.34 -9.91
CA LEU A 90 11.05 -3.21 -9.06
C LEU A 90 11.77 -3.30 -7.72
N TYR A 91 11.79 -4.47 -7.08
CA TYR A 91 12.53 -4.66 -5.83
C TYR A 91 14.02 -4.42 -6.02
N LYS A 92 14.59 -4.83 -7.16
CA LYS A 92 15.98 -4.49 -7.51
C LYS A 92 16.17 -2.98 -7.61
N LYS A 93 15.27 -2.27 -8.31
CA LYS A 93 15.33 -0.82 -8.43
C LYS A 93 15.23 -0.08 -7.09
N LEU A 94 14.48 -0.61 -6.13
CA LEU A 94 14.35 -0.03 -4.79
C LEU A 94 15.61 -0.18 -3.93
N MET A 95 16.47 -1.15 -4.25
CA MET A 95 17.72 -1.41 -3.53
C MET A 95 18.88 -0.50 -3.98
N GLY A 96 18.68 0.30 -5.04
CA GLY A 96 19.74 1.06 -5.72
C GLY A 96 20.55 0.21 -6.69
#